data_AF-A0A520IAA5-F1
#
_entry.id   AF-A0A520IAA5-F1
#
_cell.length_a   1.000
_cell.length_b   1.000
_cell.length_c   1.000
_cell.angle_alpha   90.00
_cell.angle_beta   90.00
_cell.angle_gamma   90.00
#
_symmetry.space_group_name_H-M   'P 1'
#
loop_
_entity.id
_entity.type
_entity.pdbx_description
1 polymer ?
#
loop_
_entity_poly.entity_id
_entity_poly.type
_entity_poly.pdbx_seq_one_letter_code
_entity_poly.pdbx_strand_id
1 'polypeptide(L)' 'MFLNFLDALRSAGINASLKEHLVLLEALDAEVIERTPENFYYLSRAVYVKDEGLLDRFDQVFASVFRGLASD' A
#
# COMPACT_ATOMS: atom_id res chain seq x y z
N MET A 1 -0.03 12.07 -0.13
CA MET A 1 -0.59 10.79 -0.60
C MET A 1 0.13 9.59 0.04
N PHE A 2 1.45 9.43 -0.10
CA PHE A 2 2.19 8.29 0.47
C PHE A 2 2.41 8.30 1.99
N LEU A 3 2.66 9.46 2.61
CA LEU A 3 2.74 9.56 4.09
C LEU A 3 1.39 9.23 4.74
N ASN A 4 0.29 9.76 4.18
CA ASN A 4 -1.06 9.42 4.64
C ASN A 4 -1.35 7.92 4.53
N PHE A 5 -0.77 7.21 3.57
CA PHE A 5 -1.00 5.77 3.42
C PHE A 5 -0.29 4.97 4.51
N LEU A 6 0.97 5.27 4.83
CA LEU A 6 1.71 4.60 5.91
C LEU A 6 1.02 4.82 7.27
N ASP A 7 0.57 6.05 7.53
CA ASP A 7 -0.13 6.37 8.78
C ASP A 7 -1.53 5.75 8.83
N ALA A 8 -2.24 5.66 7.71
CA ALA A 8 -3.53 4.98 7.63
C ALA A 8 -3.41 3.46 7.90
N LEU A 9 -2.38 2.82 7.34
CA LEU A 9 -2.08 1.41 7.62
C LEU A 9 -1.82 1.18 9.12
N ARG A 10 -0.97 2.02 9.73
CA ARG A 10 -0.67 1.95 11.16
C ARG A 10 -1.90 2.18 12.03
N SER A 11 -2.71 3.18 11.67
CA SER A 11 -3.94 3.53 12.39
C SER A 11 -4.97 2.40 12.34
N ALA A 12 -4.98 1.61 11.25
CA ALA A 12 -5.81 0.42 11.15
C ALA A 12 -5.25 -0.80 11.90
N GLY A 13 -4.03 -0.73 12.43
CA GLY A 13 -3.37 -1.85 13.10
C GLY A 13 -2.63 -2.79 12.15
N ILE A 14 -2.19 -2.30 10.99
CA ILE A 14 -1.19 -2.97 10.15
C ILE A 14 0.18 -2.43 10.56
N ASN A 15 1.07 -3.32 11.00
CA ASN A 15 2.41 -2.97 11.50
C ASN A 15 3.37 -2.62 10.35
N ALA A 16 3.08 -1.53 9.63
CA ALA A 16 3.92 -1.03 8.55
C ALA A 16 5.12 -0.25 9.11
N SER A 17 6.33 -0.73 8.86
CA SER A 17 7.58 -0.11 9.27
C SER A 17 8.06 0.94 8.25
N LEU A 18 8.95 1.83 8.70
CA LEU A 18 9.60 2.78 7.79
C LEU A 18 10.45 2.05 6.74
N LYS A 19 11.09 0.94 7.11
CA LYS A 19 11.90 0.14 6.18
C LYS A 19 11.06 -0.41 5.03
N GLU A 20 9.90 -0.98 5.34
CA GLU A 20 8.97 -1.48 4.30
C GLU A 20 8.48 -0.36 3.41
N HIS A 21 8.25 0.83 3.98
CA HIS A 21 7.89 2.00 3.17
C HIS A 21 9.01 2.38 2.18
N LEU A 22 10.27 2.39 2.63
CA LEU A 22 11.42 2.64 1.75
C LEU A 22 11.55 1.57 0.67
N VAL A 23 11.30 0.29 1.00
CA VAL A 23 11.29 -0.81 0.02
C VAL A 23 10.22 -0.62 -1.04
N LEU A 24 9.02 -0.15 -0.67
CA LEU A 24 7.99 0.18 -1.67
C LEU A 24 8.48 1.28 -2.62
N LEU A 25 9.08 2.34 -2.08
CA LEU A 25 9.58 3.46 -2.89
C LEU A 25 10.72 3.02 -3.83
N GLU A 26 11.64 2.20 -3.34
CA GLU A 26 12.72 1.61 -4.12
C GLU A 26 12.18 0.73 -5.27
N ALA A 27 11.16 -0.09 -5.00
CA ALA A 27 10.53 -0.93 -6.02
C ALA A 27 9.83 -0.09 -7.11
N LEU A 28 9.20 1.03 -6.73
CA LEU A 28 8.60 1.97 -7.68
C LEU A 28 9.64 2.70 -8.53
N ASP A 29 10.75 3.11 -7.90
CA ASP A 29 11.88 3.75 -8.58
C ASP A 29 12.57 2.81 -9.58
N ALA A 30 12.67 1.53 -9.23
CA ALA A 30 13.21 0.48 -10.08
C ALA A 30 12.24 -0.02 -11.18
N GLU A 31 11.03 0.54 -11.26
CA GLU A 31 10.02 0.21 -12.29
C GLU A 31 9.71 -1.30 -12.41
N VAL A 32 9.71 -2.02 -11.29
CA VAL A 32 9.50 -3.50 -11.28
C VAL A 32 8.06 -3.93 -11.55
N ILE A 33 7.13 -2.97 -11.64
CA ILE A 33 5.73 -3.16 -11.97
C ILE A 33 5.30 -2.14 -13.03
N GLU A 34 4.27 -2.47 -13.81
CA GLU A 34 3.64 -1.45 -14.67
C GLU A 34 2.96 -0.37 -13.81
N ARG A 35 2.86 0.85 -14.34
CA ARG A 35 2.29 2.01 -13.64
C ARG A 35 0.75 2.00 -13.63
N THR A 36 0.17 0.91 -13.15
CA THR A 36 -1.29 0.74 -13.00
C THR A 36 -1.68 0.71 -11.52
N PRO A 37 -2.89 1.18 -11.15
CA PRO A 37 -3.38 1.10 -9.77
C PRO A 37 -3.44 -0.33 -9.23
N GLU A 38 -3.79 -1.30 -10.09
CA GLU A 38 -3.85 -2.71 -9.74
C GLU A 38 -2.47 -3.28 -9.37
N ASN A 39 -1.45 -3.03 -10.18
CA ASN A 39 -0.11 -3.50 -9.88
C ASN A 39 0.46 -2.82 -8.63
N PHE A 40 0.18 -1.54 -8.42
CA PHE A 40 0.54 -0.84 -7.20
C PHE A 40 -0.15 -1.43 -5.96
N TYR A 41 -1.44 -1.79 -6.08
CA TYR A 41 -2.17 -2.48 -5.01
C TYR A 41 -1.46 -3.79 -4.61
N TYR A 42 -1.11 -4.65 -5.57
CA TYR A 42 -0.45 -5.91 -5.26
C TYR A 42 0.95 -5.74 -4.70
N LEU A 43 1.76 -4.82 -5.25
CA LEU A 43 3.09 -4.52 -4.74
C LEU A 43 3.02 -3.99 -3.30
N SER A 44 2.17 -3.01 -3.04
CA SER A 44 2.02 -2.44 -1.69
C SER A 44 1.48 -3.48 -0.70
N ARG A 45 0.54 -4.33 -1.08
CA ARG A 45 0.05 -5.43 -0.25
C ARG A 45 1.18 -6.40 0.12
N ALA A 46 1.98 -6.82 -0.85
CA ALA A 46 3.12 -7.70 -0.63
C ALA A 46 4.18 -7.06 0.28
N VAL A 47 4.39 -5.75 0.17
CA VAL A 47 5.34 -5.01 0.99
C VAL A 47 4.83 -4.80 2.42
N TYR A 48 3.52 -4.64 2.66
CA TYR A 48 2.97 -4.29 3.99
C TYR A 48 2.29 -5.42 4.75
N VAL A 49 1.78 -6.47 4.10
CA VAL A 49 0.94 -7.51 4.74
C VAL A 49 1.69 -8.84 4.80
N LYS A 50 2.02 -9.29 6.02
CA LYS A 50 2.87 -10.49 6.29
C LYS A 50 2.09 -11.59 6.99
N ASP A 51 0.87 -11.25 7.41
CA ASP A 51 -0.11 -12.13 8.02
C ASP A 51 -1.35 -12.07 7.16
N GLU A 52 -1.82 -13.23 6.72
CA GLU A 52 -3.01 -13.37 5.87
C GLU A 52 -4.27 -12.82 6.56
N GLY A 53 -4.33 -12.86 7.90
CA GLY A 53 -5.43 -12.29 8.68
C GLY A 53 -5.55 -10.77 8.60
N LEU A 54 -4.58 -10.08 7.99
CA LEU A 54 -4.60 -8.64 7.78
C LEU A 54 -4.98 -8.21 6.36
N LEU A 55 -5.27 -9.16 5.44
CA LEU A 55 -5.62 -8.85 4.05
C LEU A 55 -6.89 -7.99 3.95
N ASP A 56 -7.98 -8.41 4.58
CA ASP A 56 -9.25 -7.66 4.56
C ASP A 56 -9.10 -6.23 5.10
N ARG A 57 -8.26 -6.07 6.13
CA ARG A 57 -7.98 -4.77 6.73
C ARG A 57 -7.16 -3.90 5.78
N PHE A 58 -6.17 -4.48 5.10
CA PHE A 58 -5.41 -3.76 4.09
C PHE A 58 -6.32 -3.28 2.96
N ASP A 59 -7.22 -4.14 2.49
CA ASP A 59 -8.15 -3.82 1.40
C ASP A 59 -9.05 -2.64 1.77
N GLN A 60 -9.58 -2.63 3.00
CA GLN A 60 -10.39 -1.51 3.50
C GLN A 60 -9.59 -0.20 3.56
N VAL A 61 -8.36 -0.23 4.09
CA VAL A 61 -7.49 0.95 4.17
C VAL A 61 -7.15 1.45 2.77
N PHE A 62 -6.71 0.56 1.88
CA PHE A 62 -6.34 0.89 0.51
C PHE A 62 -7.54 1.50 -0.22
N ALA A 63 -8.70 0.86 -0.16
CA ALA A 63 -9.92 1.38 -0.76
C ALA A 63 -10.42 2.68 -0.13
N SER A 64 -10.02 3.03 1.09
CA SER A 64 -10.34 4.31 1.73
C SER A 64 -9.38 5.42 1.29
N VAL A 65 -8.09 5.12 1.18
CA VAL A 65 -7.02 6.08 0.86
C VAL A 65 -7.01 6.43 -0.62
N PHE A 66 -7.30 5.45 -1.49
CA PHE A 66 -7.25 5.59 -2.94
C PHE A 66 -8.65 5.73 -3.58
N ARG A 67 -9.71 5.85 -2.76
CA ARG A 67 -11.07 6.13 -3.26
C ARG A 67 -11.08 7.51 -3.95
N GLY A 68 -11.57 7.55 -5.19
CA GLY A 68 -11.69 8.80 -5.96
C GLY A 68 -10.50 9.14 -6.86
N LEU A 69 -9.48 8.27 -6.95
CA LEU A 69 -8.39 8.41 -7.94
C LEU A 69 -8.73 7.76 -9.30
N ALA A 70 -9.87 7.08 -9.40
CA ALA A 70 -10.43 6.53 -10.65
C ALA A 70 -11.60 7.37 -11.15
N SER A 71 -11.45 8.69 -11.11
CA SER A 71 -12.39 9.63 -11.71
C SER A 71 -11.60 10.55 -12.62
N ASP A 72 -11.93 10.44 -13.91
CA ASP A 72 -11.38 11.06 -15.13
C ASP A 72 -10.22 10.33 -15.82
#